data_AF-A0A8S2S7E3-F1
#
_entry.id   AF-A0A8S2S7E3-F1
#
_cell.length_a   1.000
_cell.length_b   1.000
_cell.length_c   1.000
_cell.angle_alpha   90.00
_cell.angle_beta   90.00
_cell.angle_gamma   90.00
#
_symmetry.space_group_name_H-M   'P 1'
#
loop_
_entity.id
_entity.type
_entity.pdbx_description
1 polymer ?
#
loop_
_entity_poly.entity_id
_entity_poly.type
_entity_poly.pdbx_seq_one_letter_code
_entity_poly.pdbx_strand_id
1 'polypeptide(L)' 'EKLETLFIKEAIQSNMIELKGHRAVGGIRVSLYNGISVEETTKLVNFMRTFQTNNS' A
#
# COMPACT_ATOMS: atom_id res chain seq x y z
N GLU A 1 12.85 2.07 5.18
CA GLU A 1 12.64 3.50 4.84
C GLU A 1 12.61 3.79 3.34
N LYS A 2 13.66 3.53 2.53
CA LYS A 2 13.63 3.83 1.08
C LYS A 2 12.49 3.14 0.31
N LEU A 3 12.33 1.82 0.47
CA LEU A 3 11.25 1.06 -0.16
C LEU A 3 9.87 1.45 0.38
N GLU A 4 9.78 1.84 1.64
CA GLU A 4 8.53 2.31 2.25
C GLU A 4 8.08 3.64 1.62
N THR A 5 8.99 4.62 1.52
CA THR A 5 8.70 5.89 0.86
C THR A 5 8.32 5.70 -0.61
N LEU A 6 9.02 4.79 -1.31
CA LEU A 6 8.70 4.45 -2.70
C LEU A 6 7.33 3.79 -2.83
N PHE A 7 7.02 2.82 -1.97
CA PHE A 7 5.72 2.14 -1.93
C PHE A 7 4.59 3.13 -1.72
N ILE A 8 4.71 4.04 -0.74
CA ILE A 8 3.70 5.07 -0.46
C ILE A 8 3.53 5.99 -1.67
N LYS A 9 4.62 6.40 -2.33
CA LYS A 9 4.57 7.26 -3.51
C LYS A 9 3.84 6.59 -4.68
N GLU A 10 4.17 5.33 -5.00
CA GLU A 10 3.54 4.58 -6.09
C GLU A 10 2.09 4.20 -5.78
N ALA A 11 1.78 3.93 -4.51
CA ALA A 11 0.42 3.65 -4.05
C ALA A 11 -0.48 4.89 -4.25
N ILE A 12 0.01 6.09 -3.90
CA ILE A 12 -0.71 7.36 -4.13
C ILE A 12 -0.97 7.57 -5.63
N GLN A 13 -0.01 7.26 -6.50
CA GLN A 13 -0.19 7.31 -7.96
C GLN A 13 -1.25 6.33 -8.46
N SER A 14 -1.47 5.24 -7.71
CA SER A 14 -2.50 4.22 -7.97
C SER A 14 -3.82 4.50 -7.24
N ASN A 15 -4.02 5.71 -6.71
CA ASN A 15 -5.17 6.12 -5.89
C ASN A 15 -5.37 5.31 -4.59
N MET A 16 -4.32 4.70 -4.06
CA MET A 16 -4.31 4.02 -2.77
C MET A 16 -3.69 4.96 -1.72
N ILE A 17 -4.55 5.67 -0.99
CA ILE A 17 -4.17 6.67 0.01
C ILE A 17 -4.17 6.12 1.43
N GLU A 18 -3.65 6.88 2.39
CA GLU A 18 -3.67 6.56 3.83
C GLU A 18 -3.00 5.23 4.23
N LEU A 19 -2.01 4.78 3.45
CA LEU A 19 -1.27 3.54 3.70
C LEU A 19 -0.05 3.69 4.64
N LYS A 20 0.29 4.92 5.04
CA LYS A 20 1.46 5.17 5.88
C LYS A 20 1.25 4.59 7.28
N GLY A 21 2.20 3.78 7.73
CA GLY A 21 2.19 3.17 9.05
C GLY A 21 2.25 4.20 10.19
N HIS A 22 1.97 3.73 11.41
CA HIS A 22 2.00 4.60 12.58
C HIS A 22 3.45 5.05 12.87
N ARG A 23 3.64 6.34 13.18
CA ARG A 23 4.96 6.98 13.35
C ARG A 23 5.94 6.24 14.28
N ALA A 24 5.42 5.53 15.27
CA ALA A 24 6.23 4.80 16.24
C ALA A 24 6.82 3.49 15.70
N VAL A 25 6.22 2.91 14.66
CA VAL A 25 6.61 1.60 14.11
C VAL A 25 7.02 1.67 12.64
N GLY A 26 6.69 2.76 11.95
CA GLY A 26 6.94 2.92 10.52
C GLY A 26 6.16 1.90 9.68
N GLY A 27 6.66 1.64 8.47
CA GLY A 27 6.11 0.64 7.57
C GLY A 27 4.79 1.05 6.92
N ILE A 28 4.03 0.03 6.51
CA ILE A 28 2.77 0.19 5.77
C ILE A 28 1.63 -0.36 6.63
N ARG A 29 0.51 0.36 6.68
CA ARG A 29 -0.72 -0.08 7.34
C ARG A 29 -1.90 0.05 6.40
N VAL A 30 -2.63 -1.05 6.23
CA VAL A 30 -3.85 -1.10 5.41
C VAL A 30 -5.04 -1.25 6.35
N SER A 31 -5.99 -0.31 6.28
CA SER A 31 -7.21 -0.37 7.10
C SER A 31 -8.36 -0.94 6.28
N LEU A 32 -8.77 -2.17 6.58
CA LEU A 32 -9.84 -2.88 5.85
C LEU A 32 -11.14 -2.87 6.68
N TYR A 33 -11.79 -1.71 6.73
CA TYR A 33 -13.10 -1.56 7.38
C TYR A 33 -14.24 -2.09 6.48
N ASN A 34 -15.45 -2.17 7.01
CA ASN A 34 -16.64 -2.65 6.29
C ASN A 34 -16.94 -1.93 4.97
N GLY A 35 -16.46 -0.68 4.81
CA GLY A 35 -16.65 0.09 3.56
C GLY A 35 -15.71 -0.31 2.42
N ILE A 36 -14.73 -1.18 2.66
CA ILE A 36 -13.78 -1.63 1.65
C ILE A 36 -14.31 -2.89 0.97
N SER A 37 -14.38 -2.86 -0.35
CA SER A 37 -14.78 -4.00 -1.17
C SER A 37 -13.65 -5.02 -1.36
N VAL A 38 -14.03 -6.24 -1.72
CA VAL A 38 -13.10 -7.30 -2.13
C VAL A 38 -12.32 -6.88 -3.39
N GLU A 39 -12.95 -6.13 -4.30
CA GLU A 39 -12.30 -5.64 -5.52
C GLU A 39 -11.17 -4.66 -5.19
N GLU A 40 -11.42 -3.69 -4.30
CA GLU A 40 -10.39 -2.75 -3.84
C GLU A 40 -9.22 -3.47 -3.15
N THR A 41 -9.54 -4.48 -2.32
CA THR A 41 -8.52 -5.32 -1.68
C THR A 41 -7.71 -6.11 -2.72
N THR A 42 -8.36 -6.58 -3.79
CA THR A 42 -7.68 -7.28 -4.90
C THR A 42 -6.76 -6.35 -5.67
N LYS A 43 -7.17 -5.09 -5.91
CA LYS A 43 -6.31 -4.07 -6.52
C LYS A 43 -5.06 -3.82 -5.67
N LEU A 44 -5.20 -3.72 -4.35
CA LEU A 44 -4.07 -3.59 -3.43
C LEU A 44 -3.12 -4.79 -3.51
N VAL A 45 -3.63 -6.02 -3.50
CA VAL A 45 -2.79 -7.23 -3.62
C VAL A 45 -2.02 -7.24 -4.93
N ASN A 46 -2.66 -6.89 -6.04
CA ASN A 46 -2.00 -6.82 -7.35
C ASN A 46 -0.92 -5.73 -7.37
N PHE A 47 -1.20 -4.55 -6.79
CA PHE A 47 -0.20 -3.50 -6.62
C PHE A 47 1.01 -4.01 -5.81
N MET A 48 0.79 -4.68 -4.68
CA MET A 48 1.87 -5.21 -3.84
C MET A 48 2.75 -6.23 -4.59
N ARG A 49 2.14 -7.12 -5.39
CA ARG A 49 2.87 -8.11 -6.20
C ARG A 49 3.71 -7.43 -7.29
N THR A 50 3.13 -6.45 -7.98
CA THR A 50 3.84 -5.66 -9.00
C THR A 50 4.99 -4.88 -8.39
N PHE A 51 4.75 -4.21 -7.26
CA PHE A 51 5.78 -3.48 -6.53
C PHE A 51 6.93 -4.38 -6.13
N GLN A 52 6.64 -5.55 -5.54
CA GLN A 52 7.65 -6.53 -5.17
C GLN A 52 8.46 -6.96 -6.38
N THR A 53 7.82 -7.30 -7.50
CA THR A 53 8.50 -7.75 -8.72
C THR A 53 9.42 -6.67 -9.30
N ASN A 54 8.98 -5.41 -9.30
CA ASN A 54 9.74 -4.30 -9.86
C ASN A 54 10.90 -3.81 -8.97
N ASN A 55 10.87 -4.18 -7.69
CA ASN A 55 11.80 -3.69 -6.67
C ASN A 55 12.44 -4.83 -5.85
N SER A 56 12.50 -6.05 -6.41
CA SER A 56 13.19 -7.22 -5.82
C SER A 56 14.70 -7.11 -5.89
#